data_AF-A0A7X4GIR9-F1
#
_entry.id   AF-A0A7X4GIR9-F1
#
_cell.length_a   1.000
_cell.length_b   1.000
_cell.length_c   1.000
_cell.angle_alpha   90.00
_cell.angle_beta   90.00
_cell.angle_gamma   90.00
#
_symmetry.space_group_name_H-M   'P 1'
#
loop_
_entity.id
_entity.type
_entity.pdbx_description
1 polymer ?
#
loop_
_entity_poly.entity_id
_entity_poly.type
_entity_poly.pdbx_seq_one_letter_code
_entity_poly.pdbx_strand_id
1 'polypeptide(L)'
;MIADRYRFVTPEELRSALEQFCTDIGENDPASVAQMTRYRVFATSLQDFWSKREEFFAPNPARDATGDAAAAFMAAQSFASLFEHNSKAGGTPIAVPLVDRVMRRGARGLFDLGRVQFAELAQICVDLCDWLTRSGKSEVTLVEAPLGNTVPIAVLREVAQARGIRVTVVEWGCPRNDRALNGRTVRESAEDLASMPVMKAAKFILFIDDAITGSRFNKMARALRNAVGESRFGAVAIWVRFHPKAGRGTGQIRDLRRVRDWAKHHGMPFGEIKLSDLPLFSIDGGTPVFFQSALAWGDAAHTAGKRKANILFLFIDRLKAITRELGAPGNSPARTTLIREVWRLDVNGNQSLISAVIAETVSVRLIEALPADFFDQIRDAAKTAFPHDYLGRAIAGEPDLRKRTDWLGRCIYDAASRYMADHEAVWLNRAVNDLHNAGYAAGVDSPHRDHDYGLYTLPMAKGEDALHLELVDLVVSAAKQLAPRPSP
;
A
#
# COMPACT_ATOMS: atom_id res chain seq x y z
N MET A 1 25.93 10.45 -8.20
CA MET A 1 26.35 10.78 -6.81
C MET A 1 25.18 10.54 -5.85
N ILE A 2 25.41 10.38 -4.54
CA ILE A 2 24.31 10.30 -3.54
C ILE A 2 23.44 11.57 -3.58
N ALA A 3 24.02 12.73 -3.90
CA ALA A 3 23.29 14.00 -4.04
C ALA A 3 22.21 13.97 -5.13
N ASP A 4 22.44 13.28 -6.26
CA ASP A 4 21.46 13.19 -7.34
C ASP A 4 20.22 12.39 -6.94
N ARG A 5 20.34 11.52 -5.92
CA ARG A 5 19.22 10.70 -5.42
C ARG A 5 18.12 11.50 -4.73
N TYR A 6 18.44 12.71 -4.29
CA TYR A 6 17.53 13.54 -3.51
C TYR A 6 17.23 14.88 -4.20
N ARG A 7 17.68 15.08 -5.44
CA ARG A 7 17.39 16.27 -6.26
C ARG A 7 15.94 16.27 -6.72
N PHE A 8 15.23 17.39 -6.56
CA PHE A 8 13.94 17.58 -7.24
C PHE A 8 14.13 18.03 -8.70
N VAL A 9 13.35 17.45 -9.62
CA VAL A 9 13.34 17.84 -11.04
C VAL A 9 12.72 19.23 -11.23
N THR A 10 13.12 19.94 -12.28
CA THR A 10 12.48 21.22 -12.64
C THR A 10 11.10 20.99 -13.28
N PRO A 11 10.21 22.00 -13.25
CA PRO A 11 8.93 21.91 -13.94
C PRO A 11 9.05 21.61 -15.44
N GLU A 12 10.10 22.11 -16.09
CA GLU A 12 10.39 21.89 -17.52
C GLU A 12 10.84 20.45 -17.79
N GLU A 13 11.74 19.90 -16.96
CA GLU A 13 12.18 18.50 -17.02
C GLU A 13 10.96 17.56 -16.87
N LEU A 14 10.09 17.84 -15.89
CA LEU A 14 8.88 17.05 -15.65
C LEU A 14 7.87 17.22 -16.79
N ARG A 15 7.68 18.43 -17.32
CA ARG A 15 6.76 18.69 -18.44
C ARG A 15 7.14 17.86 -19.66
N SER A 16 8.40 17.95 -20.09
CA SER A 16 8.89 17.22 -21.27
C SER A 16 8.65 15.73 -21.12
N ALA A 17 8.83 15.18 -19.91
CA ALA A 17 8.59 13.78 -19.65
C ALA A 17 7.12 13.36 -19.70
N LEU A 18 6.24 14.19 -19.14
CA LEU A 18 4.80 13.91 -19.15
C LEU A 18 4.21 14.04 -20.56
N GLU A 19 4.64 15.02 -21.36
CA GLU A 19 4.19 15.19 -22.75
C GLU A 19 4.60 13.99 -23.62
N GLN A 20 5.85 13.57 -23.49
CA GLN A 20 6.35 12.41 -24.22
C GLN A 20 5.69 11.11 -23.75
N PHE A 21 5.48 10.93 -22.44
CA PHE A 21 4.72 9.79 -21.93
C PHE A 21 3.29 9.76 -22.49
N CYS A 22 2.58 10.89 -22.48
CA CYS A 22 1.23 10.98 -23.06
C CYS A 22 1.25 10.57 -24.53
N THR A 23 2.21 11.08 -25.30
CA THR A 23 2.40 10.71 -26.71
C THR A 23 2.61 9.21 -26.88
N ASP A 24 3.49 8.61 -26.08
CA ASP A 24 3.84 7.19 -26.14
C ASP A 24 2.61 6.28 -25.86
N ILE A 25 1.73 6.68 -24.93
CA ILE A 25 0.51 5.92 -24.59
C ILE A 25 -0.73 6.32 -25.41
N GLY A 26 -0.60 7.26 -26.34
CA GLY A 26 -1.70 7.77 -27.17
C GLY A 26 -2.69 8.69 -26.44
N GLU A 27 -2.28 9.35 -25.37
CA GLU A 27 -3.03 10.39 -24.67
C GLU A 27 -2.63 11.79 -25.17
N ASN A 28 -3.57 12.74 -25.10
CA ASN A 28 -3.31 14.15 -25.36
C ASN A 28 -4.06 15.02 -24.35
N ASP A 29 -3.37 15.47 -23.30
CA ASP A 29 -3.96 16.27 -22.22
C ASP A 29 -2.97 17.33 -21.69
N PRO A 30 -2.70 18.39 -22.48
CA PRO A 30 -1.75 19.42 -22.09
C PRO A 30 -2.16 20.17 -20.81
N ALA A 31 -3.46 20.24 -20.52
CA ALA A 31 -3.98 20.88 -19.31
C ALA A 31 -3.61 20.08 -18.05
N SER A 32 -3.84 18.77 -18.05
CA SER A 32 -3.43 17.89 -16.95
C SER A 32 -1.91 17.88 -16.80
N VAL A 33 -1.16 17.84 -17.90
CA VAL A 33 0.31 17.90 -17.86
C VAL A 33 0.77 19.20 -17.18
N ALA A 34 0.24 20.35 -17.59
CA ALA A 34 0.57 21.63 -16.97
C ALA A 34 0.27 21.64 -15.46
N GLN A 35 -0.84 21.06 -15.02
CA GLN A 35 -1.16 20.92 -13.60
C GLN A 35 -0.16 20.01 -12.88
N MET A 36 0.24 18.91 -13.50
CA MET A 36 1.13 17.92 -12.90
C MET A 36 2.56 18.40 -12.71
N THR A 37 3.02 19.37 -13.50
CA THR A 37 4.35 20.00 -13.33
C THR A 37 4.55 20.73 -12.00
N ARG A 38 3.47 20.95 -11.24
CA ARG A 38 3.50 21.60 -9.92
C ARG A 38 3.88 20.65 -8.78
N TYR A 39 3.83 19.33 -9.02
CA TYR A 39 4.17 18.34 -8.00
C TYR A 39 5.68 18.11 -7.92
N ARG A 40 6.15 17.75 -6.71
CA ARG A 40 7.57 17.48 -6.47
C ARG A 40 7.88 16.04 -6.85
N VAL A 41 8.87 15.87 -7.72
CA VAL A 41 9.34 14.57 -8.22
C VAL A 41 10.86 14.52 -8.08
N PHE A 42 11.39 13.40 -7.57
CA PHE A 42 12.84 13.21 -7.49
C PHE A 42 13.43 12.87 -8.85
N ALA A 43 14.66 13.34 -9.09
CA ALA A 43 15.40 13.06 -10.32
C ALA A 43 15.62 11.55 -10.51
N THR A 44 15.84 10.80 -9.44
CA THR A 44 15.88 9.33 -9.48
C THR A 44 14.55 8.71 -9.86
N SER A 45 13.44 9.19 -9.30
CA SER A 45 12.11 8.71 -9.70
C SER A 45 11.82 8.98 -11.17
N LEU A 46 12.24 10.13 -11.70
CA LEU A 46 12.13 10.44 -13.12
C LEU A 46 13.07 9.57 -13.97
N GLN A 47 14.29 9.31 -13.52
CA GLN A 47 15.23 8.43 -14.20
C GLN A 47 14.73 6.98 -14.25
N ASP A 48 14.24 6.46 -13.13
CA ASP A 48 13.66 5.10 -13.03
C ASP A 48 12.37 4.97 -13.84
N PHE A 49 11.60 6.06 -13.96
CA PHE A 49 10.47 6.14 -14.87
C PHE A 49 10.96 6.04 -16.31
N TRP A 50 12.00 6.80 -16.68
CA TRP A 50 12.52 6.79 -18.05
C TRP A 50 13.20 5.51 -18.47
N SER A 51 13.90 4.82 -17.56
CA SER A 51 14.53 3.53 -17.87
C SER A 51 13.53 2.47 -18.29
N LYS A 52 12.23 2.67 -18.00
CA LYS A 52 11.13 1.77 -18.33
C LYS A 52 10.41 2.12 -19.62
N ARG A 53 10.80 3.20 -20.30
CA ARG A 53 10.09 3.73 -21.47
C ARG A 53 10.05 2.75 -22.62
N GLU A 54 11.20 2.25 -23.04
CA GLU A 54 11.31 1.33 -24.17
C GLU A 54 10.50 0.05 -23.89
N GLU A 55 10.60 -0.44 -22.65
CA GLU A 55 9.95 -1.66 -22.18
C GLU A 55 8.41 -1.53 -22.09
N PHE A 56 7.87 -0.43 -21.57
CA PHE A 56 6.44 -0.36 -21.21
C PHE A 56 5.64 0.75 -21.89
N PHE A 57 6.26 1.85 -22.31
CA PHE A 57 5.50 3.03 -22.76
C PHE A 57 5.56 3.17 -24.27
N ALA A 58 6.76 3.02 -24.85
CA ALA A 58 7.01 3.24 -26.26
C ALA A 58 6.28 2.19 -27.11
N PRO A 59 5.72 2.60 -28.27
CA PRO A 59 5.19 1.65 -29.25
C PRO A 59 6.29 0.69 -29.73
N ASN A 60 6.00 -0.61 -29.70
CA ASN A 60 6.90 -1.62 -30.24
C ASN A 60 6.15 -2.59 -31.18
N PRO A 61 6.48 -2.62 -32.48
CA PRO A 61 5.85 -3.54 -33.45
C PRO A 61 6.02 -5.03 -33.15
N ALA A 62 7.02 -5.41 -32.34
CA ALA A 62 7.26 -6.80 -31.96
C ALA A 62 6.39 -7.27 -30.78
N ARG A 63 5.63 -6.37 -30.16
CA ARG A 63 4.79 -6.67 -28.99
C ARG A 63 3.48 -7.32 -29.46
N ASP A 64 3.15 -8.48 -28.89
CA ASP A 64 1.86 -9.13 -29.13
C ASP A 64 0.77 -8.53 -28.23
N ALA A 65 -0.48 -8.95 -28.42
CA ALA A 65 -1.61 -8.43 -27.66
C ALA A 65 -1.48 -8.66 -26.13
N THR A 66 -0.80 -9.72 -25.70
CA THR A 66 -0.56 -10.00 -24.27
C THR A 66 0.52 -9.06 -23.72
N GLY A 67 1.57 -8.84 -24.50
CA GLY A 67 2.61 -7.86 -24.22
C GLY A 67 2.05 -6.43 -24.14
N ASP A 68 1.15 -6.04 -25.05
CA ASP A 68 0.50 -4.73 -25.04
C ASP A 68 -0.34 -4.52 -23.78
N ALA A 69 -1.10 -5.55 -23.38
CA ALA A 69 -1.89 -5.54 -22.15
C ALA A 69 -0.99 -5.41 -20.90
N ALA A 70 0.12 -6.16 -20.85
CA ALA A 70 1.10 -6.08 -19.78
C ALA A 70 1.79 -4.70 -19.73
N ALA A 71 2.19 -4.16 -20.88
CA ALA A 71 2.83 -2.86 -21.01
C ALA A 71 1.89 -1.74 -20.53
N ALA A 72 0.60 -1.79 -20.88
CA ALA A 72 -0.38 -0.81 -20.40
C ALA A 72 -0.50 -0.79 -18.86
N PHE A 73 -0.52 -1.95 -18.22
CA PHE A 73 -0.52 -2.05 -16.76
C PHE A 73 0.79 -1.51 -16.16
N MET A 74 1.94 -1.91 -16.69
CA MET A 74 3.25 -1.48 -16.21
C MET A 74 3.51 0.02 -16.43
N ALA A 75 2.94 0.60 -17.49
CA ALA A 75 2.94 2.03 -17.74
C ALA A 75 2.20 2.78 -16.63
N ALA A 76 1.00 2.33 -16.26
CA ALA A 76 0.23 2.90 -15.16
C ALA A 76 0.97 2.77 -13.81
N GLN A 77 1.58 1.61 -13.52
CA GLN A 77 2.38 1.43 -12.30
C GLN A 77 3.59 2.37 -12.25
N SER A 78 4.27 2.55 -13.37
CA SER A 78 5.44 3.43 -13.48
C SER A 78 5.05 4.90 -13.31
N PHE A 79 3.94 5.29 -13.90
CA PHE A 79 3.35 6.63 -13.75
C PHE A 79 2.93 6.91 -12.30
N ALA A 80 2.27 5.96 -11.63
CA ALA A 80 1.91 6.11 -10.21
C ALA A 80 3.16 6.24 -9.31
N SER A 81 4.19 5.44 -9.58
CA SER A 81 5.47 5.48 -8.83
C SER A 81 6.21 6.81 -8.99
N LEU A 82 6.11 7.47 -10.16
CA LEU A 82 6.75 8.77 -10.41
C LEU A 82 6.34 9.84 -9.39
N PHE A 83 5.08 9.80 -8.98
CA PHE A 83 4.48 10.79 -8.09
C PHE A 83 4.38 10.36 -6.64
N GLU A 84 4.90 9.19 -6.31
CA GLU A 84 4.69 8.56 -5.01
C GLU A 84 5.00 9.49 -3.82
N HIS A 85 6.07 10.29 -3.92
CA HIS A 85 6.46 11.21 -2.86
C HIS A 85 5.29 12.07 -2.37
N ASN A 86 4.44 12.50 -3.30
CA ASN A 86 3.27 13.34 -3.03
C ASN A 86 2.15 12.57 -2.31
N SER A 87 2.10 11.25 -2.43
CA SER A 87 1.09 10.38 -1.79
C SER A 87 1.54 9.85 -0.41
N LYS A 88 2.86 9.74 -0.15
CA LYS A 88 3.41 9.16 1.09
C LYS A 88 3.62 10.16 2.24
N ALA A 89 3.90 11.43 1.95
CA ALA A 89 4.29 12.42 2.96
C ALA A 89 3.10 13.20 3.58
N GLY A 90 1.89 12.63 3.59
CA GLY A 90 0.68 13.39 3.91
C GLY A 90 0.39 14.52 2.91
N GLY A 91 0.90 14.38 1.68
CA GLY A 91 0.71 15.35 0.61
C GLY A 91 -0.69 15.27 0.00
N THR A 92 -1.07 16.33 -0.70
CA THR A 92 -2.37 16.43 -1.36
C THR A 92 -2.53 15.32 -2.40
N PRO A 93 -3.61 14.53 -2.35
CA PRO A 93 -3.89 13.53 -3.38
C PRO A 93 -3.86 14.17 -4.77
N ILE A 94 -3.10 13.56 -5.70
CA ILE A 94 -3.04 14.04 -7.08
C ILE A 94 -4.41 13.78 -7.73
N ALA A 95 -5.23 14.82 -7.76
CA ALA A 95 -6.56 14.82 -8.34
C ALA A 95 -6.50 15.46 -9.72
N VAL A 96 -5.92 14.75 -10.69
CA VAL A 96 -5.77 15.21 -12.07
C VAL A 96 -6.44 14.20 -13.02
N PRO A 97 -7.28 14.63 -13.98
CA PRO A 97 -7.99 13.71 -14.88
C PRO A 97 -7.10 12.71 -15.62
N LEU A 98 -5.91 13.13 -16.05
CA LEU A 98 -4.94 12.23 -16.69
C LEU A 98 -4.57 11.04 -15.81
N VAL A 99 -4.46 11.22 -14.50
CA VAL A 99 -4.14 10.12 -13.57
C VAL A 99 -5.22 9.06 -13.59
N ASP A 100 -6.49 9.45 -13.51
CA ASP A 100 -7.62 8.50 -13.57
C ASP A 100 -7.61 7.72 -14.90
N ARG A 101 -7.45 8.39 -16.04
CA ARG A 101 -7.43 7.74 -17.36
C ARG A 101 -6.27 6.75 -17.53
N VAL A 102 -5.06 7.15 -17.15
CA VAL A 102 -3.87 6.27 -17.20
C VAL A 102 -4.07 5.04 -16.33
N MET A 103 -4.63 5.21 -15.13
CA MET A 103 -4.86 4.12 -14.19
C MET A 103 -5.96 3.17 -14.64
N ARG A 104 -7.06 3.67 -15.24
CA ARG A 104 -8.08 2.84 -15.89
C ARG A 104 -7.56 2.09 -17.10
N ARG A 105 -6.70 2.72 -17.92
CA ARG A 105 -6.01 2.03 -19.02
C ARG A 105 -5.16 0.87 -18.48
N GLY A 106 -4.42 1.10 -17.39
CA GLY A 106 -3.66 0.06 -16.70
C GLY A 106 -4.53 -1.07 -16.16
N ALA A 107 -5.70 -0.76 -15.59
CA ALA A 107 -6.68 -1.76 -15.13
C ALA A 107 -7.15 -2.67 -16.27
N ARG A 108 -7.50 -2.09 -17.43
CA ARG A 108 -7.91 -2.87 -18.61
C ARG A 108 -6.79 -3.76 -19.13
N GLY A 109 -5.56 -3.24 -19.19
CA GLY A 109 -4.38 -4.04 -19.53
C GLY A 109 -4.18 -5.21 -18.57
N LEU A 110 -4.30 -4.99 -17.26
CA LEU A 110 -4.21 -6.06 -16.26
C LEU A 110 -5.35 -7.08 -16.41
N PHE A 111 -6.58 -6.61 -16.67
CA PHE A 111 -7.73 -7.49 -16.90
C PHE A 111 -7.54 -8.38 -18.14
N ASP A 112 -7.03 -7.82 -19.24
CA ASP A 112 -6.79 -8.57 -20.48
C ASP A 112 -5.66 -9.59 -20.32
N LEU A 113 -4.55 -9.19 -19.71
CA LEU A 113 -3.46 -10.11 -19.34
C LEU A 113 -3.95 -11.21 -18.40
N GLY A 114 -4.78 -10.84 -17.43
CA GLY A 114 -5.31 -11.67 -16.36
C GLY A 114 -6.61 -12.40 -16.68
N ARG A 115 -7.07 -12.39 -17.95
CA ARG A 115 -8.45 -12.74 -18.31
C ARG A 115 -8.91 -14.08 -17.76
N VAL A 116 -8.04 -15.10 -17.80
CA VAL A 116 -8.34 -16.44 -17.28
C VAL A 116 -8.57 -16.40 -15.76
N GLN A 117 -7.67 -15.77 -14.99
CA GLN A 117 -7.79 -15.68 -13.54
C GLN A 117 -8.97 -14.79 -13.10
N PHE A 118 -9.26 -13.72 -13.84
CA PHE A 118 -10.43 -12.87 -13.55
C PHE A 118 -11.75 -13.55 -13.90
N ALA A 119 -11.80 -14.39 -14.94
CA ALA A 119 -12.95 -15.24 -15.23
C ALA A 119 -13.17 -16.28 -14.12
N GLU A 120 -12.10 -16.90 -13.62
CA GLU A 120 -12.15 -17.79 -12.46
C GLU A 120 -12.67 -17.04 -11.23
N LEU A 121 -12.16 -15.84 -10.93
CA LEU A 121 -12.65 -15.01 -9.82
C LEU A 121 -14.14 -14.69 -9.95
N ALA A 122 -14.60 -14.34 -11.16
CA ALA A 122 -16.01 -14.11 -11.42
C ALA A 122 -16.86 -15.35 -11.12
N GLN A 123 -16.43 -16.54 -11.58
CA GLN A 123 -17.12 -17.80 -11.30
C GLN A 123 -17.12 -18.14 -9.80
N ILE A 124 -15.99 -17.96 -9.12
CA ILE A 124 -15.86 -18.15 -7.66
C ILE A 124 -16.88 -17.29 -6.91
N CYS A 125 -17.03 -16.02 -7.30
CA CYS A 125 -17.99 -15.12 -6.67
C CYS A 125 -19.45 -15.57 -6.93
N VAL A 126 -19.75 -16.00 -8.16
CA VAL A 126 -21.06 -16.54 -8.53
C VAL A 126 -21.40 -17.79 -7.72
N ASP A 127 -20.50 -18.77 -7.68
CA ASP A 127 -20.70 -20.03 -6.97
C ASP A 127 -20.90 -19.83 -5.46
N LEU A 128 -20.13 -18.91 -4.86
CA LEU A 128 -20.31 -18.53 -3.45
C LEU A 128 -21.68 -17.89 -3.22
N CYS A 129 -22.13 -17.00 -4.09
CA CYS A 129 -23.44 -16.36 -3.95
C CYS A 129 -24.60 -17.35 -4.16
N ASP A 130 -24.47 -18.29 -5.11
CA ASP A 130 -25.43 -19.37 -5.32
C ASP A 130 -25.51 -20.29 -4.10
N TRP A 131 -24.36 -20.61 -3.50
CA TRP A 131 -24.32 -21.36 -2.25
C TRP A 131 -24.94 -20.59 -1.08
N LEU A 132 -24.62 -19.31 -0.90
CA LEU A 132 -25.21 -18.46 0.15
C LEU A 132 -26.73 -18.45 0.04
N THR A 133 -27.24 -18.26 -1.18
CA THR A 133 -28.69 -18.23 -1.48
C THR A 133 -29.34 -19.58 -1.16
N ARG A 134 -28.82 -20.69 -1.70
CA ARG A 134 -29.35 -22.04 -1.45
C ARG A 134 -29.27 -22.45 0.03
N SER A 135 -28.29 -21.92 0.75
CA SER A 135 -28.12 -22.15 2.19
C SER A 135 -28.99 -21.24 3.07
N GLY A 136 -29.90 -20.45 2.49
CA GLY A 136 -30.77 -19.53 3.22
C GLY A 136 -30.04 -18.36 3.88
N LYS A 137 -28.81 -18.05 3.46
CA LYS A 137 -28.00 -16.95 4.00
C LYS A 137 -28.32 -15.66 3.25
N SER A 138 -29.33 -14.93 3.72
CA SER A 138 -29.72 -13.62 3.18
C SER A 138 -28.81 -12.46 3.61
N GLU A 139 -27.87 -12.72 4.52
CA GLU A 139 -26.86 -11.76 4.94
C GLU A 139 -25.51 -12.44 5.18
N VAL A 140 -24.43 -11.71 4.88
CA VAL A 140 -23.06 -12.16 5.11
C VAL A 140 -22.18 -10.99 5.54
N THR A 141 -21.31 -11.24 6.51
CA THR A 141 -20.22 -10.33 6.87
C THR A 141 -18.92 -10.82 6.24
N LEU A 142 -18.36 -10.05 5.31
CA LEU A 142 -17.06 -10.32 4.71
C LEU A 142 -15.97 -9.70 5.60
N VAL A 143 -14.95 -10.48 5.91
CA VAL A 143 -13.76 -9.96 6.61
C VAL A 143 -12.65 -9.73 5.60
N GLU A 144 -12.21 -8.49 5.50
CA GLU A 144 -11.12 -8.04 4.62
C GLU A 144 -9.86 -7.83 5.45
N ALA A 145 -8.75 -8.48 5.11
CA ALA A 145 -7.47 -8.31 5.80
C ALA A 145 -6.44 -7.60 4.90
N PRO A 146 -6.54 -6.27 4.72
CA PRO A 146 -5.90 -5.58 3.61
C PRO A 146 -4.36 -5.64 3.71
N LEU A 147 -3.72 -6.50 2.92
CA LEU A 147 -2.26 -6.59 2.75
C LEU A 147 -1.83 -6.30 1.30
N GLY A 148 -2.74 -5.71 0.52
CA GLY A 148 -2.64 -5.51 -0.91
C GLY A 148 -4.02 -5.18 -1.45
N ASN A 149 -4.25 -5.52 -2.71
CA ASN A 149 -5.53 -5.26 -3.37
C ASN A 149 -6.71 -5.95 -2.68
N THR A 150 -7.89 -5.34 -2.83
CA THR A 150 -9.14 -5.79 -2.21
C THR A 150 -10.14 -6.29 -3.26
N VAL A 151 -9.65 -6.62 -4.47
CA VAL A 151 -10.51 -6.95 -5.63
C VAL A 151 -11.42 -8.14 -5.34
N PRO A 152 -10.96 -9.27 -4.76
CA PRO A 152 -11.84 -10.40 -4.50
C PRO A 152 -13.01 -10.07 -3.56
N ILE A 153 -12.75 -9.30 -2.50
CA ILE A 153 -13.78 -8.86 -1.54
C ILE A 153 -14.76 -7.89 -2.21
N ALA A 154 -14.25 -6.92 -2.97
CA ALA A 154 -15.07 -5.92 -3.65
C ALA A 154 -15.98 -6.56 -4.70
N VAL A 155 -15.44 -7.44 -5.54
CA VAL A 155 -16.23 -8.18 -6.54
C VAL A 155 -17.29 -9.05 -5.86
N LEU A 156 -16.92 -9.81 -4.82
CA LEU A 156 -17.88 -10.65 -4.10
C LEU A 156 -19.01 -9.82 -3.48
N ARG A 157 -18.69 -8.64 -2.91
CA ARG A 157 -19.68 -7.71 -2.37
C ARG A 157 -20.69 -7.30 -3.45
N GLU A 158 -20.21 -6.80 -4.58
CA GLU A 158 -21.08 -6.31 -5.66
C GLU A 158 -21.95 -7.43 -6.25
N VAL A 159 -21.36 -8.62 -6.48
CA VAL A 159 -22.09 -9.79 -7.01
C VAL A 159 -23.16 -10.27 -6.01
N ALA A 160 -22.84 -10.32 -4.73
CA ALA A 160 -23.77 -10.73 -3.68
C ALA A 160 -24.93 -9.72 -3.51
N GLN A 161 -24.62 -8.42 -3.51
CA GLN A 161 -25.63 -7.36 -3.44
C GLN A 161 -26.56 -7.38 -4.66
N ALA A 162 -26.03 -7.58 -5.86
CA ALA A 162 -26.82 -7.75 -7.07
C ALA A 162 -27.77 -8.96 -7.03
N ARG A 163 -27.48 -9.94 -6.16
CA ARG A 163 -28.30 -11.14 -5.91
C ARG A 163 -29.20 -11.01 -4.67
N GLY A 164 -29.32 -9.81 -4.10
CA GLY A 164 -30.20 -9.55 -2.95
C GLY A 164 -29.64 -10.03 -1.61
N ILE A 165 -28.37 -10.42 -1.53
CA ILE A 165 -27.71 -10.76 -0.27
C ILE A 165 -27.23 -9.47 0.39
N ARG A 166 -27.59 -9.26 1.66
CA ARG A 166 -27.07 -8.13 2.44
C ARG A 166 -25.63 -8.37 2.82
N VAL A 167 -24.72 -7.51 2.37
CA VAL A 167 -23.29 -7.64 2.63
C VAL A 167 -22.82 -6.54 3.57
N THR A 168 -22.09 -6.91 4.61
CA THR A 168 -21.29 -5.98 5.42
C THR A 168 -19.83 -6.33 5.26
N VAL A 169 -18.96 -5.36 4.96
CA VAL A 169 -17.51 -5.58 4.91
C VAL A 169 -16.88 -5.01 6.18
N VAL A 170 -16.08 -5.82 6.86
CA VAL A 170 -15.34 -5.42 8.06
C VAL A 170 -13.85 -5.59 7.79
N GLU A 171 -13.12 -4.49 7.91
CA GLU A 171 -11.66 -4.47 7.78
C GLU A 171 -10.99 -5.02 9.04
N TRP A 172 -9.99 -5.86 8.86
CA TRP A 172 -9.21 -6.46 9.92
C TRP A 172 -7.71 -6.18 9.73
N GLY A 173 -7.22 -5.20 10.49
CA GLY A 173 -5.80 -4.88 10.68
C GLY A 173 -5.06 -5.96 11.50
N CYS A 174 -5.06 -7.21 11.03
CA CYS A 174 -4.46 -8.33 11.75
C CYS A 174 -2.92 -8.16 11.85
N PRO A 175 -2.33 -8.27 13.06
CA PRO A 175 -0.88 -8.27 13.28
C PRO A 175 -0.20 -9.49 12.64
N ARG A 176 1.13 -9.50 12.66
CA ARG A 176 2.00 -10.63 12.32
C ARG A 176 2.44 -11.43 13.56
N ASN A 177 2.35 -10.83 14.75
CA ASN A 177 2.82 -11.42 16.00
C ASN A 177 2.07 -12.70 16.41
N ASP A 178 2.82 -13.78 16.64
CA ASP A 178 2.32 -15.01 17.29
C ASP A 178 2.46 -14.96 18.82
N ARG A 179 3.35 -14.10 19.35
CA ARG A 179 3.66 -13.95 20.78
C ARG A 179 3.59 -12.47 21.19
N ALA A 180 3.08 -12.20 22.38
CA ALA A 180 2.83 -10.87 22.90
C ALA A 180 4.09 -10.18 23.47
N LEU A 181 5.18 -10.12 22.70
CA LEU A 181 6.39 -9.40 23.13
C LEU A 181 6.31 -7.89 22.86
N ASN A 182 5.85 -7.49 21.67
CA ASN A 182 5.87 -6.11 21.19
C ASN A 182 4.56 -5.75 20.43
N GLY A 183 3.41 -6.04 21.05
CA GLY A 183 2.08 -5.73 20.50
C GLY A 183 1.08 -6.87 20.65
N ARG A 184 -0.11 -6.72 20.05
CA ARG A 184 -1.15 -7.75 20.05
C ARG A 184 -0.77 -8.94 19.16
N THR A 185 -1.16 -10.13 19.58
CA THR A 185 -1.09 -11.35 18.78
C THR A 185 -2.23 -11.45 17.77
N VAL A 186 -2.09 -12.31 16.77
CA VAL A 186 -3.18 -12.67 15.83
C VAL A 186 -4.43 -13.12 16.57
N ARG A 187 -4.27 -13.83 17.70
CA ARG A 187 -5.38 -14.31 18.53
C ARG A 187 -6.13 -13.17 19.21
N GLU A 188 -5.40 -12.32 19.94
CA GLU A 188 -6.00 -11.18 20.65
C GLU A 188 -6.68 -10.21 19.67
N SER A 189 -6.07 -10.01 18.49
CA SER A 189 -6.67 -9.20 17.43
C SER A 189 -7.97 -9.80 16.88
N ALA A 190 -8.07 -11.13 16.76
CA ALA A 190 -9.29 -11.81 16.35
C ALA A 190 -10.39 -11.73 17.41
N GLU A 191 -10.03 -11.84 18.70
CA GLU A 191 -10.96 -11.67 19.83
C GLU A 191 -11.49 -10.24 19.89
N ASP A 192 -10.63 -9.23 19.72
CA ASP A 192 -11.02 -7.83 19.63
C ASP A 192 -11.97 -7.58 18.45
N LEU A 193 -11.66 -8.13 17.26
CA LEU A 193 -12.54 -8.03 16.08
C LEU A 193 -13.90 -8.67 16.36
N ALA A 194 -13.91 -9.90 16.87
CA ALA A 194 -15.14 -10.63 17.21
C ALA A 194 -15.99 -9.91 18.28
N SER A 195 -15.36 -9.09 19.12
CA SER A 195 -16.05 -8.31 20.15
C SER A 195 -16.86 -7.13 19.61
N MET A 196 -16.57 -6.67 18.37
CA MET A 196 -17.23 -5.53 17.74
C MET A 196 -18.74 -5.80 17.58
N PRO A 197 -19.62 -4.79 17.78
CA PRO A 197 -21.07 -4.97 17.67
C PRO A 197 -21.51 -5.59 16.34
N VAL A 198 -20.90 -5.15 15.23
CA VAL A 198 -21.17 -5.67 13.88
C VAL A 198 -20.84 -7.17 13.74
N MET A 199 -19.73 -7.62 14.34
CA MET A 199 -19.30 -9.02 14.30
C MET A 199 -20.15 -9.91 15.21
N LYS A 200 -20.58 -9.38 16.37
CA LYS A 200 -21.52 -10.08 17.26
C LYS A 200 -22.87 -10.30 16.59
N ALA A 201 -23.38 -9.29 15.88
CA ALA A 201 -24.66 -9.34 15.18
C ALA A 201 -24.63 -10.21 13.90
N ALA A 202 -23.45 -10.47 13.33
CA ALA A 202 -23.31 -11.23 12.10
C ALA A 202 -23.82 -12.68 12.25
N LYS A 203 -24.75 -13.08 11.36
CA LYS A 203 -25.23 -14.47 11.27
C LYS A 203 -24.21 -15.40 10.62
N PHE A 204 -23.53 -14.93 9.59
CA PHE A 204 -22.48 -15.67 8.91
C PHE A 204 -21.33 -14.75 8.52
N ILE A 205 -20.12 -15.21 8.76
CA ILE A 205 -18.87 -14.49 8.57
C ILE A 205 -18.03 -15.29 7.57
N LEU A 206 -17.62 -14.64 6.49
CA LEU A 206 -16.80 -15.23 5.45
C LEU A 206 -15.45 -14.50 5.38
N PHE A 207 -14.37 -15.24 5.57
CA PHE A 207 -13.00 -14.74 5.40
C PHE A 207 -12.42 -15.28 4.09
N ILE A 208 -12.20 -14.38 3.12
CA ILE A 208 -11.61 -14.71 1.82
C ILE A 208 -10.36 -13.87 1.62
N ASP A 209 -9.30 -14.51 1.13
CA ASP A 209 -8.01 -13.88 0.92
C ASP A 209 -7.30 -14.55 -0.26
N ASP A 210 -6.53 -13.77 -1.00
CA ASP A 210 -5.86 -14.19 -2.23
C ASP A 210 -4.34 -14.23 -2.08
N ALA A 211 -3.66 -14.74 -3.12
CA ALA A 211 -2.21 -14.87 -3.16
C ALA A 211 -1.63 -15.62 -1.95
N ILE A 212 -2.28 -16.68 -1.47
CA ILE A 212 -1.83 -17.38 -0.27
C ILE A 212 -0.49 -18.09 -0.50
N THR A 213 0.58 -17.55 0.10
CA THR A 213 1.96 -18.04 -0.06
C THR A 213 2.52 -18.78 1.17
N GLY A 214 1.82 -18.75 2.30
CA GLY A 214 2.36 -19.28 3.56
C GLY A 214 1.32 -19.49 4.66
N SER A 215 1.79 -19.82 5.88
CA SER A 215 0.92 -20.23 7.00
C SER A 215 0.05 -19.11 7.60
N ARG A 216 0.20 -17.85 7.15
CA ARG A 216 -0.47 -16.71 7.77
C ARG A 216 -1.99 -16.82 7.67
N PHE A 217 -2.50 -17.17 6.49
CA PHE A 217 -3.94 -17.39 6.29
C PHE A 217 -4.52 -18.38 7.29
N ASN A 218 -3.90 -19.57 7.41
CA ASN A 218 -4.33 -20.60 8.37
C ASN A 218 -4.35 -20.10 9.82
N LYS A 219 -3.35 -19.29 10.21
CA LYS A 219 -3.30 -18.71 11.57
C LYS A 219 -4.44 -17.72 11.79
N MET A 220 -4.66 -16.83 10.84
CA MET A 220 -5.72 -15.82 10.87
C MET A 220 -7.11 -16.45 10.85
N ALA A 221 -7.38 -17.32 9.88
CA ALA A 221 -8.65 -18.01 9.75
C ALA A 221 -8.97 -18.85 11.00
N ARG A 222 -7.98 -19.56 11.57
CA ARG A 222 -8.18 -20.30 12.83
C ARG A 222 -8.47 -19.38 14.01
N ALA A 223 -7.70 -18.31 14.19
CA ALA A 223 -7.91 -17.37 15.28
C ALA A 223 -9.31 -16.75 15.22
N LEU A 224 -9.73 -16.33 14.03
CA LEU A 224 -11.04 -15.74 13.80
C LEU A 224 -12.17 -16.76 13.99
N ARG A 225 -12.05 -17.96 13.42
CA ARG A 225 -12.98 -19.08 13.63
C ARG A 225 -13.21 -19.36 15.11
N ASN A 226 -12.14 -19.41 15.89
CA ASN A 226 -12.21 -19.66 17.34
C ASN A 226 -12.89 -18.50 18.08
N ALA A 227 -12.68 -17.25 17.65
CA ALA A 227 -13.25 -16.08 18.29
C ALA A 227 -14.75 -15.87 17.98
N VAL A 228 -15.19 -16.17 16.76
CA VAL A 228 -16.60 -15.95 16.34
C VAL A 228 -17.48 -17.20 16.42
N GLY A 229 -16.87 -18.38 16.53
CA GLY A 229 -17.56 -19.66 16.62
C GLY A 229 -17.65 -20.40 15.28
N GLU A 230 -17.52 -21.72 15.36
CA GLU A 230 -17.33 -22.60 14.20
C GLU A 230 -18.53 -22.62 13.23
N SER A 231 -19.74 -22.55 13.78
CA SER A 231 -21.00 -22.62 13.01
C SER A 231 -21.31 -21.36 12.21
N ARG A 232 -20.67 -20.23 12.53
CA ARG A 232 -20.90 -18.94 11.87
C ARG A 232 -19.76 -18.51 10.96
N PHE A 233 -18.75 -19.35 10.77
CA PHE A 233 -17.51 -18.98 10.09
C PHE A 233 -17.18 -19.87 8.89
N GLY A 234 -17.00 -19.25 7.73
CA GLY A 234 -16.42 -19.86 6.52
C GLY A 234 -15.12 -19.19 6.13
N ALA A 235 -14.25 -19.94 5.45
CA ALA A 235 -13.01 -19.40 4.90
C ALA A 235 -12.72 -19.93 3.50
N VAL A 236 -12.20 -19.07 2.62
CA VAL A 236 -11.80 -19.39 1.25
C VAL A 236 -10.38 -18.88 1.01
N ALA A 237 -9.46 -19.79 0.71
CA ALA A 237 -8.09 -19.47 0.33
C ALA A 237 -7.94 -19.52 -1.18
N ILE A 238 -7.58 -18.41 -1.82
CA ILE A 238 -7.23 -18.36 -3.25
C ILE A 238 -5.70 -18.32 -3.37
N TRP A 239 -5.11 -19.25 -4.10
CA TRP A 239 -3.66 -19.28 -4.30
C TRP A 239 -3.26 -19.47 -5.76
N VAL A 240 -2.05 -19.00 -6.08
CA VAL A 240 -1.44 -19.05 -7.41
C VAL A 240 -0.16 -19.86 -7.38
N ARG A 241 0.16 -20.53 -8.48
CA ARG A 241 1.43 -21.26 -8.58
C ARG A 241 2.57 -20.26 -8.88
N PHE A 242 3.64 -20.36 -8.12
CA PHE A 242 4.88 -19.64 -8.42
C PHE A 242 5.57 -20.27 -9.63
N HIS A 243 5.91 -19.45 -10.63
CA HIS A 243 6.66 -19.93 -11.79
C HIS A 243 8.03 -20.49 -11.35
N PRO A 244 8.47 -21.65 -11.88
CA PRO A 244 9.70 -22.33 -11.43
C PRO A 244 10.97 -21.47 -11.52
N LYS A 245 11.04 -20.55 -12.50
CA LYS A 245 12.18 -19.64 -12.68
C LYS A 245 12.28 -18.53 -11.62
N ALA A 246 11.28 -18.36 -10.75
CA ALA A 246 11.31 -17.34 -9.69
C ALA A 246 12.33 -17.64 -8.56
N GLY A 247 13.14 -18.71 -8.67
CA GLY A 247 14.17 -19.09 -7.68
C GLY A 247 13.62 -19.54 -6.32
N ARG A 248 12.33 -19.35 -6.06
CA ARG A 248 11.61 -19.89 -4.91
C ARG A 248 11.22 -21.31 -5.26
N GLY A 249 12.02 -22.29 -4.83
CA GLY A 249 11.73 -23.71 -5.01
C GLY A 249 10.27 -23.96 -4.67
N THR A 250 9.52 -24.55 -5.63
CA THR A 250 8.07 -24.85 -5.61
C THR A 250 7.47 -24.66 -4.22
N GLY A 251 7.18 -23.40 -3.86
CA GLY A 251 6.93 -23.03 -2.46
C GLY A 251 5.89 -23.96 -1.92
N GLN A 252 6.28 -24.86 -1.00
CA GLN A 252 5.40 -25.91 -0.50
C GLN A 252 4.16 -25.21 0.04
N ILE A 253 3.05 -25.32 -0.68
CA ILE A 253 1.75 -24.86 -0.22
C ILE A 253 1.53 -25.61 1.08
N ARG A 254 1.63 -24.87 2.18
CA ARG A 254 1.39 -25.45 3.50
C ARG A 254 -0.04 -25.95 3.52
N ASP A 255 -0.25 -27.06 4.21
CA ASP A 255 -1.48 -27.82 4.20
C ASP A 255 -2.75 -26.95 4.47
N LEU A 256 -3.59 -26.80 3.44
CA LEU A 256 -4.91 -26.15 3.51
C LEU A 256 -6.04 -27.14 3.77
N ARG A 257 -5.74 -28.42 4.09
CA ARG A 257 -6.75 -29.46 4.45
C ARG A 257 -7.81 -28.95 5.40
N ARG A 258 -7.40 -28.26 6.47
CA ARG A 258 -8.34 -27.74 7.49
C ARG A 258 -9.38 -26.79 6.90
N VAL A 259 -8.97 -25.90 6.00
CA VAL A 259 -9.88 -24.94 5.36
C VAL A 259 -10.86 -25.67 4.45
N ARG A 260 -10.39 -26.68 3.71
CA ARG A 260 -11.26 -27.56 2.91
C ARG A 260 -12.26 -28.33 3.77
N ASP A 261 -11.82 -28.84 4.92
CA ASP A 261 -12.69 -29.58 5.85
C ASP A 261 -13.76 -28.65 6.47
N TRP A 262 -13.40 -27.41 6.80
CA TRP A 262 -14.37 -26.40 7.24
C TRP A 262 -15.40 -26.08 6.14
N ALA A 263 -14.95 -25.91 4.90
CA ALA A 263 -15.85 -25.68 3.77
C ALA A 263 -16.82 -26.85 3.56
N LYS A 264 -16.33 -28.10 3.61
CA LYS A 264 -17.17 -29.30 3.53
C LYS A 264 -18.21 -29.35 4.64
N HIS A 265 -17.84 -29.02 5.87
CA HIS A 265 -18.76 -28.99 7.00
C HIS A 265 -19.92 -28.01 6.79
N HIS A 266 -19.66 -26.87 6.12
CA HIS A 266 -20.66 -25.86 5.78
C HIS A 266 -21.38 -26.11 4.45
N GLY A 267 -21.02 -27.17 3.72
CA GLY A 267 -21.50 -27.42 2.35
C GLY A 267 -21.07 -26.35 1.35
N MET A 268 -20.02 -25.59 1.63
CA MET A 268 -19.47 -24.57 0.73
C MET A 268 -18.92 -25.20 -0.55
N PRO A 269 -18.98 -24.50 -1.70
CA PRO A 269 -18.48 -25.02 -2.97
C PRO A 269 -16.98 -25.31 -2.92
N PHE A 270 -16.23 -24.54 -2.12
CA PHE A 270 -14.80 -24.69 -1.94
C PHE A 270 -14.34 -24.00 -0.64
N GLY A 271 -13.23 -24.48 -0.08
CA GLY A 271 -12.44 -23.76 0.93
C GLY A 271 -11.05 -23.38 0.43
N GLU A 272 -10.61 -23.98 -0.67
CA GLU A 272 -9.33 -23.71 -1.32
C GLU A 272 -9.55 -23.71 -2.82
N ILE A 273 -8.98 -22.69 -3.48
CA ILE A 273 -8.99 -22.55 -4.92
C ILE A 273 -7.58 -22.28 -5.39
N LYS A 274 -7.17 -23.04 -6.42
CA LYS A 274 -5.96 -22.79 -7.17
C LYS A 274 -6.35 -22.15 -8.50
N LEU A 275 -5.85 -20.95 -8.75
CA LEU A 275 -6.06 -20.28 -10.04
C LEU A 275 -5.15 -20.84 -11.13
N SER A 276 -5.58 -20.65 -12.37
CA SER A 276 -4.81 -20.97 -13.56
C SER A 276 -3.55 -20.11 -13.69
N ASP A 277 -2.54 -20.67 -14.36
CA ASP A 277 -1.29 -19.97 -14.64
C ASP A 277 -1.54 -18.87 -15.69
N LEU A 278 -0.86 -17.72 -15.55
CA LEU A 278 -0.93 -16.63 -16.55
C LEU A 278 -0.07 -16.93 -17.79
N PRO A 279 -0.41 -16.38 -18.96
CA PRO A 279 0.43 -16.52 -20.14
C PRO A 279 1.82 -15.93 -19.90
N LEU A 280 2.84 -16.59 -20.46
CA LEU A 280 4.15 -15.97 -20.65
C LEU A 280 4.02 -14.91 -21.73
N PHE A 281 4.75 -13.82 -21.57
CA PHE A 281 4.85 -12.78 -22.59
C PHE A 281 6.31 -12.37 -22.74
N SER A 282 6.66 -11.90 -23.93
CA SER A 282 7.95 -11.29 -24.17
C SER A 282 7.74 -9.78 -24.24
N ILE A 283 8.59 -9.04 -23.55
CA ILE A 283 8.67 -7.60 -23.75
C ILE A 283 9.79 -7.38 -24.76
N ASP A 284 9.43 -6.79 -25.89
CA ASP A 284 10.35 -6.39 -26.96
C ASP A 284 11.19 -7.53 -27.57
N GLY A 285 10.65 -8.75 -27.59
CA GLY A 285 11.36 -9.94 -28.11
C GLY A 285 12.47 -10.46 -27.18
N GLY A 286 12.57 -9.91 -25.97
CA GLY A 286 13.49 -10.35 -24.93
C GLY A 286 13.09 -11.66 -24.24
N THR A 287 13.80 -11.97 -23.15
CA THR A 287 13.51 -13.19 -22.35
C THR A 287 12.06 -13.18 -21.86
N PRO A 288 11.33 -14.31 -21.93
CA PRO A 288 9.96 -14.38 -21.46
C PRO A 288 9.83 -13.91 -20.01
N VAL A 289 8.99 -12.89 -19.82
CA VAL A 289 8.55 -12.36 -18.52
C VAL A 289 7.28 -13.11 -18.12
N PHE A 290 7.07 -13.25 -16.80
CA PHE A 290 5.86 -13.88 -16.27
C PHE A 290 5.32 -13.05 -15.10
N PHE A 291 4.00 -12.93 -15.04
CA PHE A 291 3.30 -12.50 -13.83
C PHE A 291 2.85 -13.72 -13.05
N GLN A 292 3.02 -13.67 -11.73
CA GLN A 292 2.59 -14.76 -10.85
C GLN A 292 1.07 -14.80 -10.66
N SER A 293 0.44 -13.62 -10.71
CA SER A 293 -1.00 -13.45 -10.58
C SER A 293 -1.42 -12.09 -11.10
N ALA A 294 -2.60 -12.01 -11.72
CA ALA A 294 -3.26 -10.76 -12.04
C ALA A 294 -4.10 -10.27 -10.84
N LEU A 295 -4.41 -11.18 -9.90
CA LEU A 295 -5.06 -10.83 -8.64
C LEU A 295 -4.07 -10.34 -7.59
N ALA A 296 -2.76 -10.54 -7.73
CA ALA A 296 -1.77 -10.17 -6.70
C ALA A 296 -0.83 -9.06 -7.18
N TRP A 297 -1.31 -7.83 -7.07
CA TRP A 297 -0.56 -6.63 -7.42
C TRP A 297 -0.46 -5.74 -6.17
N GLY A 298 0.22 -6.24 -5.12
CA GLY A 298 0.12 -5.66 -3.76
C GLY A 298 1.37 -5.61 -2.87
N ASP A 299 2.50 -6.24 -3.23
CA ASP A 299 3.57 -6.50 -2.23
C ASP A 299 4.74 -5.50 -2.24
N ALA A 300 4.72 -4.50 -3.14
CA ALA A 300 5.56 -3.33 -2.98
C ALA A 300 4.79 -2.29 -2.15
N ALA A 301 5.49 -1.39 -1.45
CA ALA A 301 4.88 -0.26 -0.71
C ALA A 301 4.07 0.72 -1.59
N HIS A 302 3.74 0.32 -2.82
CA HIS A 302 3.35 1.07 -4.00
C HIS A 302 2.26 0.38 -4.85
N THR A 303 1.91 -0.87 -4.56
CA THR A 303 0.98 -1.64 -5.40
C THR A 303 -0.39 -1.68 -4.72
N ALA A 304 -1.44 -1.47 -5.51
CA ALA A 304 -2.62 -0.84 -4.95
C ALA A 304 -3.59 -1.75 -4.22
N GLY A 305 -4.40 -1.10 -3.39
CA GLY A 305 -5.03 -1.73 -2.25
C GLY A 305 -4.94 -0.83 -1.03
N LYS A 306 -5.69 -1.19 0.02
CA LYS A 306 -5.59 -0.48 1.29
C LYS A 306 -4.26 -0.85 1.95
N ARG A 307 -3.52 0.14 2.41
CA ARG A 307 -2.18 -0.07 3.00
C ARG A 307 -2.29 -0.34 4.48
N LYS A 308 -1.51 -1.31 4.99
CA LYS A 308 -1.18 -1.39 6.41
C LYS A 308 -0.01 -0.46 6.70
N ALA A 309 -0.26 0.64 7.38
CA ALA A 309 0.80 1.53 7.82
C ALA A 309 0.99 1.38 9.34
N ASN A 310 2.22 1.52 9.84
CA ASN A 310 2.53 1.62 11.27
C ASN A 310 3.02 3.05 11.58
N ILE A 311 2.16 4.04 11.35
CA ILE A 311 2.56 5.42 11.08
C ILE A 311 3.31 6.11 12.24
N LEU A 312 2.71 6.26 13.43
CA LEU A 312 3.30 7.12 14.47
C LEU A 312 4.67 6.62 14.96
N PHE A 313 4.76 5.35 15.30
CA PHE A 313 6.01 4.78 15.84
C PHE A 313 7.08 4.58 14.77
N LEU A 314 6.69 4.29 13.52
CA LEU A 314 7.62 4.31 12.39
C LEU A 314 8.16 5.73 12.15
N PHE A 315 7.32 6.75 12.29
CA PHE A 315 7.76 8.14 12.17
C PHE A 315 8.76 8.48 13.27
N ILE A 316 8.48 8.11 14.52
CA ILE A 316 9.46 8.29 15.62
C ILE A 316 10.80 7.61 15.29
N ASP A 317 10.78 6.36 14.83
CA ASP A 317 11.99 5.62 14.47
C ASP A 317 12.74 6.27 13.29
N ARG A 318 12.01 6.80 12.31
CA ARG A 318 12.58 7.53 11.16
C ARG A 318 13.16 8.88 11.57
N LEU A 319 12.48 9.66 12.41
CA LEU A 319 12.99 10.95 12.91
C LEU A 319 14.22 10.73 13.80
N LYS A 320 14.27 9.62 14.56
CA LYS A 320 15.47 9.18 15.30
C LYS A 320 16.65 8.94 14.35
N ALA A 321 16.42 8.24 13.24
CA ALA A 321 17.45 8.00 12.24
C ALA A 321 17.90 9.28 11.52
N ILE A 322 16.96 10.15 11.12
CA ILE A 322 17.27 11.47 10.53
C ILE A 322 18.13 12.30 11.48
N THR A 323 17.76 12.36 12.76
CA THR A 323 18.52 13.11 13.78
C THR A 323 19.93 12.56 13.93
N ARG A 324 20.10 11.22 13.96
CA ARG A 324 21.45 10.62 14.01
C ARG A 324 22.30 11.01 12.80
N GLU A 325 21.74 10.96 11.59
CA GLU A 325 22.48 11.33 10.39
C GLU A 325 22.79 12.83 10.31
N LEU A 326 21.89 13.69 10.79
CA LEU A 326 22.15 15.13 10.92
C LEU A 326 23.30 15.43 11.88
N GLY A 327 23.56 14.56 12.86
CA GLY A 327 24.62 14.72 13.85
C GLY A 327 25.93 13.99 13.49
N ALA A 328 25.94 13.19 12.42
CA ALA A 328 27.13 12.45 12.01
C ALA A 328 28.25 13.39 11.55
N PRO A 329 29.51 13.22 11.97
CA PRO A 329 30.61 14.10 11.54
C PRO A 329 30.89 13.98 10.03
N GLY A 330 31.37 15.05 9.40
CA GLY A 330 31.83 15.05 8.00
C GLY A 330 30.71 15.24 6.98
N ASN A 331 30.74 14.50 5.87
CA ASN A 331 29.72 14.65 4.83
C ASN A 331 28.48 13.79 5.14
N SER A 332 27.43 14.43 5.69
CA SER A 332 26.14 13.78 5.95
C SER A 332 25.19 13.91 4.75
N PRO A 333 24.62 12.80 4.24
CA PRO A 333 23.60 12.85 3.20
C PRO A 333 22.36 13.63 3.65
N ALA A 334 21.95 13.50 4.92
CA ALA A 334 20.82 14.24 5.49
C ALA A 334 21.05 15.76 5.44
N ARG A 335 22.23 16.23 5.88
CA ARG A 335 22.57 17.66 5.82
C ARG A 335 22.68 18.17 4.38
N THR A 336 23.27 17.38 3.50
CA THR A 336 23.41 17.74 2.08
C THR A 336 22.04 17.93 1.44
N THR A 337 21.12 16.99 1.64
CA THR A 337 19.73 17.06 1.14
C THR A 337 18.99 18.24 1.75
N LEU A 338 19.11 18.46 3.07
CA LEU A 338 18.46 19.57 3.74
C LEU A 338 18.86 20.92 3.12
N ILE A 339 20.15 21.17 2.93
CA ILE A 339 20.64 22.46 2.44
C ILE A 339 20.38 22.63 0.94
N ARG A 340 20.69 21.61 0.13
CA ARG A 340 20.70 21.74 -1.34
C ARG A 340 19.33 21.58 -1.98
N GLU A 341 18.40 20.90 -1.32
CA GLU A 341 17.13 20.50 -1.93
C GLU A 341 15.93 21.02 -1.15
N VAL A 342 15.96 20.91 0.19
CA VAL A 342 14.82 21.26 1.03
C VAL A 342 14.81 22.76 1.37
N TRP A 343 15.95 23.29 1.79
CA TRP A 343 16.15 24.70 2.14
C TRP A 343 16.93 25.47 1.08
N ARG A 344 16.93 24.97 -0.17
CA ARG A 344 17.55 25.65 -1.32
C ARG A 344 16.99 27.04 -1.53
N LEU A 345 15.69 27.20 -1.28
CA LEU A 345 14.98 28.46 -1.41
C LEU A 345 14.50 28.94 -0.04
N ASP A 346 14.51 30.26 0.16
CA ASP A 346 13.87 30.89 1.31
C ASP A 346 12.33 30.87 1.18
N VAL A 347 11.64 31.42 2.18
CA VAL A 347 10.18 31.51 2.20
C VAL A 347 9.58 32.37 1.07
N ASN A 348 10.40 33.21 0.43
CA ASN A 348 10.02 34.07 -0.68
C ASN A 348 10.44 33.49 -2.05
N GLY A 349 11.05 32.30 -2.08
CA GLY A 349 11.52 31.64 -3.30
C GLY A 349 12.90 32.09 -3.77
N ASN A 350 13.64 32.89 -3.01
CA ASN A 350 15.01 33.29 -3.34
C ASN A 350 16.01 32.19 -2.96
N GLN A 351 17.17 32.14 -3.63
CA GLN A 351 18.23 31.21 -3.24
C GLN A 351 18.71 31.48 -1.80
N SER A 352 18.68 30.44 -0.98
CA SER A 352 19.20 30.45 0.37
C SER A 352 20.68 30.05 0.36
N LEU A 353 21.54 30.87 0.96
CA LEU A 353 22.98 30.62 1.07
C LEU A 353 23.31 30.15 2.49
N ILE A 354 23.17 28.85 2.74
CA ILE A 354 23.61 28.24 4.00
C ILE A 354 24.99 27.62 3.77
N SER A 355 26.00 28.09 4.52
CA SER A 355 27.34 27.49 4.50
C SER A 355 27.29 26.05 5.02
N ALA A 356 27.89 25.13 4.28
CA ALA A 356 28.00 23.72 4.69
C ALA A 356 28.71 23.56 6.05
N VAL A 357 29.71 24.39 6.31
CA VAL A 357 30.45 24.41 7.59
C VAL A 357 29.54 24.83 8.73
N ILE A 358 28.78 25.92 8.55
CA ILE A 358 27.84 26.41 9.57
C ILE A 358 26.76 25.36 9.84
N ALA A 359 26.20 24.75 8.79
CA ALA A 359 25.19 23.73 8.95
C ALA A 359 25.72 22.49 9.69
N GLU A 360 26.95 22.05 9.42
CA GLU A 360 27.60 20.97 10.17
C GLU A 360 27.81 21.35 11.64
N THR A 361 28.46 22.49 11.90
CA THR A 361 28.75 22.95 13.27
C THR A 361 27.47 23.09 14.09
N VAL A 362 26.42 23.69 13.53
CA VAL A 362 25.13 23.84 14.21
C VAL A 362 24.49 22.48 14.43
N SER A 363 24.37 21.63 13.41
CA SER A 363 23.68 20.34 13.55
C SER A 363 24.33 19.44 14.60
N VAL A 364 25.66 19.29 14.53
CA VAL A 364 26.42 18.44 15.46
C VAL A 364 26.23 18.92 16.89
N ARG A 365 26.46 20.22 17.15
CA ARG A 365 26.29 20.83 18.48
C ARG A 365 24.88 20.63 19.04
N LEU A 366 23.85 20.85 18.22
CA LEU A 366 22.46 20.72 18.68
C LEU A 366 22.08 19.28 19.01
N ILE A 367 22.63 18.30 18.28
CA ILE A 367 22.33 16.88 18.48
C ILE A 367 23.13 16.31 19.65
N GLU A 368 24.36 16.75 19.86
CA GLU A 368 25.16 16.41 21.04
C GLU A 368 24.54 16.95 22.35
N ALA A 369 23.77 18.04 22.28
CA ALA A 369 23.05 18.57 23.44
C ALA A 369 21.84 17.71 23.87
N LEU A 370 21.36 16.81 23.01
CA LEU A 370 20.25 15.92 23.33
C LEU A 370 20.72 14.73 24.17
N PRO A 371 19.90 14.26 25.14
CA PRO A 371 20.23 13.05 25.87
C PRO A 371 20.13 11.81 24.97
N ALA A 372 20.88 10.76 25.29
CA ALA A 372 20.97 9.54 24.47
C ALA A 372 19.62 8.82 24.29
N ASP A 373 18.71 8.97 25.25
CA ASP A 373 17.36 8.39 25.29
C ASP A 373 16.27 9.36 24.77
N PHE A 374 16.63 10.50 24.16
CA PHE A 374 15.69 11.54 23.71
C PHE A 374 14.47 11.01 22.94
N PHE A 375 14.70 10.17 21.93
CA PHE A 375 13.62 9.57 21.15
C PHE A 375 12.86 8.45 21.87
N ASP A 376 13.47 7.84 22.89
CA ASP A 376 12.81 6.82 23.70
C ASP A 376 11.80 7.49 24.65
N GLN A 377 12.10 8.69 25.16
CA GLN A 377 11.16 9.53 25.90
C GLN A 377 9.95 9.95 25.04
N ILE A 378 10.19 10.38 23.78
CA ILE A 378 9.12 10.70 22.83
C ILE A 378 8.27 9.47 22.53
N ARG A 379 8.91 8.30 22.37
CA ARG A 379 8.23 7.03 22.17
C ARG A 379 7.32 6.68 23.34
N ASP A 380 7.77 6.86 24.57
CA ASP A 380 6.96 6.58 25.75
C ASP A 380 5.79 7.56 25.90
N ALA A 381 6.01 8.85 25.60
CA ALA A 381 4.93 9.82 25.52
C ALA A 381 3.87 9.42 24.47
N ALA A 382 4.29 8.88 23.33
CA ALA A 382 3.39 8.40 22.28
C ALA A 382 2.54 7.21 22.73
N LYS A 383 3.07 6.31 23.58
CA LYS A 383 2.29 5.20 24.15
C LYS A 383 1.13 5.69 25.01
N THR A 384 1.35 6.76 25.78
CA THR A 384 0.33 7.35 26.65
C THR A 384 -0.66 8.21 25.88
N ALA A 385 -0.20 9.03 24.92
CA ALA A 385 -1.05 9.90 24.12
C ALA A 385 -1.90 9.12 23.11
N PHE A 386 -1.36 8.01 22.58
CA PHE A 386 -1.95 7.22 21.51
C PHE A 386 -1.91 5.71 21.84
N PRO A 387 -2.60 5.27 22.91
CA PRO A 387 -2.55 3.88 23.36
C PRO A 387 -3.14 2.91 22.32
N HIS A 388 -4.12 3.34 21.54
CA HIS A 388 -4.67 2.50 20.46
C HIS A 388 -3.66 2.30 19.32
N ASP A 389 -2.84 3.30 19.01
CA ASP A 389 -1.78 3.21 18.02
C ASP A 389 -0.63 2.33 18.54
N TYR A 390 -0.33 2.35 19.84
CA TYR A 390 0.62 1.41 20.43
C TYR A 390 0.09 -0.03 20.41
N LEU A 391 -1.18 -0.21 20.75
CA LEU A 391 -1.82 -1.52 20.88
C LEU A 391 -2.28 -2.11 19.53
N GLY A 392 -2.06 -1.45 18.39
CA GLY A 392 -2.50 -2.00 17.12
C GLY A 392 -3.97 -1.73 16.78
N ARG A 393 -4.72 -0.99 17.61
CA ARG A 393 -6.19 -0.85 17.61
C ARG A 393 -6.71 0.39 16.88
N ALA A 394 -5.83 1.25 16.38
CA ALA A 394 -6.24 2.47 15.70
C ALA A 394 -6.88 2.16 14.35
N ILE A 395 -8.12 2.63 14.17
CA ILE A 395 -8.75 2.82 12.85
C ILE A 395 -8.66 4.32 12.62
N ALA A 396 -7.89 4.76 11.62
CA ALA A 396 -7.61 6.18 11.47
C ALA A 396 -7.52 6.57 9.99
N GLY A 397 -8.20 7.67 9.65
CA GLY A 397 -8.15 8.27 8.32
C GLY A 397 -7.11 9.38 8.20
N GLU A 398 -7.13 10.13 7.11
CA GLU A 398 -6.22 11.26 6.87
C GLU A 398 -6.26 12.35 7.98
N PRO A 399 -7.42 12.75 8.54
CA PRO A 399 -7.47 13.73 9.63
C PRO A 399 -6.77 13.24 10.92
N ASP A 400 -6.80 11.92 11.15
CA ASP A 400 -6.18 11.29 12.30
C ASP A 400 -4.65 11.24 12.15
N LEU A 401 -4.18 11.05 10.92
CA LEU A 401 -2.75 11.13 10.59
C LEU A 401 -2.20 12.54 10.88
N ARG A 402 -2.89 13.59 10.41
CA ARG A 402 -2.48 14.98 10.65
C ARG A 402 -2.38 15.30 12.16
N LYS A 403 -3.34 14.85 12.96
CA LYS A 403 -3.28 15.01 14.43
C LYS A 403 -2.02 14.39 15.04
N ARG A 404 -1.60 13.22 14.55
CA ARG A 404 -0.42 12.48 15.04
C ARG A 404 0.87 13.16 14.61
N THR A 405 0.97 13.61 13.36
CA THR A 405 2.15 14.33 12.85
C THR A 405 2.31 15.68 13.55
N ASP A 406 1.21 16.41 13.74
CA ASP A 406 1.22 17.70 14.44
C ASP A 406 1.59 17.53 15.92
N TRP A 407 1.07 16.48 16.57
CA TRP A 407 1.46 16.14 17.94
C TRP A 407 2.94 15.77 18.03
N LEU A 408 3.45 14.97 17.10
CA LEU A 408 4.85 14.53 17.10
C LEU A 408 5.80 15.72 16.91
N GLY A 409 5.50 16.63 15.98
CA GLY A 409 6.28 17.85 15.77
C GLY A 409 6.29 18.77 16.99
N ARG A 410 5.15 18.90 17.70
CA ARG A 410 5.11 19.63 18.99
C ARG A 410 5.90 18.91 20.08
N CYS A 411 5.75 17.60 20.19
CA CYS A 411 6.43 16.80 21.22
C CYS A 411 7.96 16.86 21.07
N ILE A 412 8.48 16.83 19.84
CA ILE A 412 9.92 17.00 19.58
C ILE A 412 10.39 18.39 20.00
N TYR A 413 9.67 19.45 19.60
CA TYR A 413 10.00 20.81 19.98
C TYR A 413 9.97 21.02 21.50
N ASP A 414 8.90 20.58 22.18
CA ASP A 414 8.74 20.72 23.62
C ASP A 414 9.82 19.94 24.40
N ALA A 415 10.22 18.77 23.88
CA ALA A 415 11.30 17.98 24.45
C ALA A 415 12.67 18.64 24.23
N ALA A 416 12.95 19.13 23.01
CA ALA A 416 14.21 19.79 22.67
C ALA A 416 14.41 21.10 23.45
N SER A 417 13.35 21.88 23.64
CA SER A 417 13.36 23.17 24.36
C SER A 417 13.77 23.05 25.83
N ARG A 418 13.87 21.84 26.38
CA ARG A 418 14.40 21.57 27.72
C ARG A 418 15.94 21.58 27.77
N TYR A 419 16.59 21.44 26.62
CA TYR A 419 18.04 21.25 26.51
C TYR A 419 18.76 22.34 25.71
N MET A 420 18.01 23.16 24.96
CA MET A 420 18.57 24.19 24.09
C MET A 420 17.68 25.44 24.04
N ALA A 421 18.21 26.54 23.49
CA ALA A 421 17.45 27.77 23.35
C ALA A 421 16.29 27.62 22.35
N ASP A 422 15.29 28.50 22.45
CA ASP A 422 14.05 28.38 21.68
C ASP A 422 14.27 28.32 20.15
N HIS A 423 15.10 29.22 19.62
CA HIS A 423 15.46 29.25 18.21
C HIS A 423 16.24 28.00 17.75
N GLU A 424 16.99 27.36 18.65
CA GLU A 424 17.73 26.13 18.39
C GLU A 424 16.79 24.92 18.34
N ALA A 425 15.83 24.86 19.27
CA ALA A 425 14.79 23.84 19.27
C ALA A 425 13.90 23.95 18.02
N VAL A 426 13.55 25.17 17.60
CA VAL A 426 12.84 25.42 16.34
C VAL A 426 13.66 24.94 15.15
N TRP A 427 14.96 25.25 15.11
CA TRP A 427 15.84 24.83 14.02
C TRP A 427 15.89 23.30 13.90
N LEU A 428 16.14 22.59 15.01
CA LEU A 428 16.21 21.13 15.05
C LEU A 428 14.88 20.50 14.62
N ASN A 429 13.78 20.96 15.22
CA ASN A 429 12.46 20.43 14.92
C ASN A 429 12.12 20.63 13.44
N ARG A 430 12.41 21.80 12.88
CA ARG A 430 12.18 22.10 11.47
C ARG A 430 13.08 21.25 10.57
N ALA A 431 14.37 21.12 10.85
CA ALA A 431 15.29 20.32 10.05
C ALA A 431 14.84 18.85 9.94
N VAL A 432 14.46 18.26 11.08
CA VAL A 432 14.04 16.86 11.17
C VAL A 432 12.69 16.64 10.46
N ASN A 433 11.70 17.52 10.67
CA ASN A 433 10.40 17.42 10.00
C ASN A 433 10.49 17.76 8.51
N ASP A 434 11.25 18.78 8.11
CA ASP A 434 11.37 19.17 6.70
C ASP A 434 12.07 18.07 5.88
N LEU A 435 13.08 17.39 6.43
CA LEU A 435 13.66 16.19 5.81
C LEU A 435 12.65 15.04 5.72
N HIS A 436 11.91 14.77 6.80
CA HIS A 436 10.89 13.73 6.79
C HIS A 436 9.78 14.00 5.76
N ASN A 437 9.27 15.23 5.72
CA ASN A 437 8.26 15.70 4.79
C ASN A 437 8.78 15.74 3.36
N ALA A 438 10.06 16.02 3.18
CA ALA A 438 10.75 15.87 1.90
C ALA A 438 10.97 14.40 1.53
N GLY A 439 10.53 13.42 2.33
CA GLY A 439 10.64 12.01 1.96
C GLY A 439 12.03 11.44 2.15
N TYR A 440 12.93 12.11 2.87
CA TYR A 440 14.27 11.63 3.18
C TYR A 440 14.24 10.34 4.01
N ALA A 441 14.75 9.25 3.44
CA ALA A 441 14.78 7.93 4.06
C ALA A 441 16.18 7.65 4.63
N ALA A 442 16.33 7.79 5.95
CA ALA A 442 17.55 7.51 6.70
C ALA A 442 17.77 5.98 6.91
N GLY A 443 17.54 5.18 5.86
CA GLY A 443 17.68 3.71 5.92
C GLY A 443 16.61 2.96 6.72
N VAL A 444 15.54 3.62 7.17
CA VAL A 444 14.43 3.03 7.96
C VAL A 444 13.11 3.13 7.18
N ASP A 445 13.00 2.34 6.11
CA ASP A 445 11.79 2.31 5.26
C ASP A 445 10.84 1.17 5.58
N SER A 446 11.27 0.22 6.42
CA SER A 446 10.49 -0.96 6.79
C SER A 446 10.29 -1.02 8.29
N PRO A 447 9.05 -1.21 8.78
CA PRO A 447 8.83 -1.48 10.20
C PRO A 447 9.60 -2.73 10.62
N HIS A 448 10.22 -2.69 11.79
CA HIS A 448 10.84 -3.88 12.38
C HIS A 448 9.79 -4.99 12.51
N ARG A 449 10.17 -6.22 12.12
CA ARG A 449 9.26 -7.38 12.02
C ARG A 449 8.45 -7.68 13.28
N ASP A 450 8.95 -7.31 14.45
CA ASP A 450 8.35 -7.65 15.74
C ASP A 450 7.54 -6.50 16.37
N HIS A 451 7.56 -5.30 15.77
CA HIS A 451 6.86 -4.12 16.27
C HIS A 451 5.56 -3.88 15.48
N ASP A 452 4.49 -4.59 15.87
CA ASP A 452 3.14 -4.41 15.30
C ASP A 452 2.38 -3.29 16.03
N TYR A 453 2.86 -2.06 15.88
CA TYR A 453 2.05 -0.87 16.18
C TYR A 453 0.85 -0.80 15.22
N GLY A 454 -0.14 0.02 15.57
CA GLY A 454 -1.38 0.33 14.84
C GLY A 454 -1.28 0.10 13.35
N LEU A 455 -1.85 -1.01 12.86
CA LEU A 455 -2.00 -1.24 11.43
C LEU A 455 -3.18 -0.38 10.97
N TYR A 456 -2.91 0.84 10.50
CA TYR A 456 -3.94 1.65 9.86
C TYR A 456 -4.35 0.99 8.56
N THR A 457 -5.63 1.03 8.24
CA THR A 457 -6.11 0.80 6.89
C THR A 457 -6.37 2.15 6.25
N LEU A 458 -5.46 2.58 5.39
CA LEU A 458 -5.64 3.82 4.63
C LEU A 458 -6.46 3.55 3.36
N PRO A 459 -7.33 4.49 2.94
CA PRO A 459 -7.99 4.39 1.65
C PRO A 459 -6.95 4.37 0.52
N MET A 460 -7.35 3.86 -0.64
CA MET A 460 -6.50 3.88 -1.82
C MET A 460 -6.21 5.33 -2.25
N ALA A 461 -5.04 5.59 -2.81
CA ALA A 461 -4.81 6.89 -3.46
C ALA A 461 -5.78 7.03 -4.65
N LYS A 462 -6.19 8.25 -5.02
CA LYS A 462 -7.21 8.46 -6.07
C LYS A 462 -6.94 7.71 -7.39
N GLY A 463 -5.70 7.73 -7.88
CA GLY A 463 -5.34 6.98 -9.09
C GLY A 463 -5.37 5.47 -8.90
N GLU A 464 -4.95 4.99 -7.73
CA GLU A 464 -5.03 3.58 -7.37
C GLU A 464 -6.48 3.09 -7.25
N ASP A 465 -7.35 3.93 -6.68
CA ASP A 465 -8.78 3.71 -6.56
C ASP A 465 -9.44 3.61 -7.94
N ALA A 466 -9.05 4.47 -8.90
CA ALA A 466 -9.52 4.40 -10.28
C ALA A 466 -9.18 3.06 -10.96
N LEU A 467 -7.95 2.56 -10.76
CA LEU A 467 -7.55 1.25 -11.26
C LEU A 467 -8.34 0.12 -10.56
N HIS A 468 -8.50 0.21 -9.24
CA HIS A 468 -9.26 -0.78 -8.47
C HIS A 468 -10.73 -0.85 -8.90
N LEU A 469 -11.42 0.29 -9.00
CA LEU A 469 -12.82 0.37 -9.40
C LEU A 469 -13.03 -0.16 -10.81
N GLU A 470 -12.16 0.20 -11.76
CA GLU A 470 -12.25 -0.30 -13.13
C GLU A 470 -12.06 -1.83 -13.18
N LEU A 471 -11.11 -2.39 -12.42
CA LEU A 471 -10.96 -3.85 -12.32
C LEU A 471 -12.21 -4.51 -11.72
N VAL A 472 -12.76 -3.96 -10.64
CA VAL A 472 -13.98 -4.48 -10.01
C VAL A 472 -15.13 -4.45 -11.01
N ASP A 473 -15.33 -3.36 -11.73
CA ASP A 473 -16.39 -3.21 -12.73
C ASP A 473 -16.26 -4.24 -13.87
N LEU A 474 -15.04 -4.45 -14.37
CA LEU A 474 -14.75 -5.43 -15.42
C LEU A 474 -15.07 -6.87 -14.95
N VAL A 475 -14.63 -7.24 -13.74
CA VAL A 475 -14.87 -8.58 -13.19
C VAL A 475 -16.34 -8.79 -12.82
N VAL A 476 -17.01 -7.79 -12.24
CA VAL A 476 -18.45 -7.83 -11.96
C VAL A 476 -19.24 -7.96 -13.26
N SER A 477 -18.83 -7.27 -14.32
CA SER A 477 -19.44 -7.41 -15.65
C SER A 477 -19.28 -8.83 -16.20
N ALA A 478 -18.11 -9.45 -16.04
CA ALA A 478 -17.91 -10.86 -16.38
C ALA A 478 -18.81 -11.78 -15.52
N ALA A 479 -18.91 -11.54 -14.21
CA ALA A 479 -19.75 -12.32 -13.31
C ALA A 479 -21.25 -12.24 -13.68
N LYS A 480 -21.73 -11.08 -14.15
CA LYS A 480 -23.10 -10.90 -14.65
C LYS A 480 -23.38 -11.75 -15.89
N GLN A 481 -22.39 -11.99 -16.74
CA GLN A 481 -22.51 -12.86 -17.91
C GLN A 481 -22.58 -14.35 -17.56
N LEU A 482 -22.11 -14.74 -16.37
CA LEU A 482 -22.14 -16.12 -15.86
C LEU A 482 -23.45 -16.47 -15.13
N ALA A 483 -24.28 -15.48 -14.78
CA ALA A 483 -25.52 -15.74 -14.06
C ALA A 483 -26.52 -16.53 -14.93
N PRO A 484 -27.29 -17.48 -14.35
CA PRO A 484 -28.29 -18.21 -15.12
C PRO A 484 -29.33 -17.23 -15.65
N ARG A 485 -29.71 -17.38 -16.93
CA ARG A 485 -30.95 -16.78 -17.45
C ARG A 485 -32.08 -17.15 -16.48
N PRO A 486 -32.98 -16.21 -16.13
CA PRO A 486 -34.10 -16.53 -15.26
C PRO A 486 -34.79 -17.79 -15.81
N SER A 487 -34.94 -18.81 -14.96
CA SER A 487 -35.71 -19.98 -15.34
C SER A 487 -37.12 -19.52 -15.73
N PRO A 488 -37.69 -20.06 -16.82
CA PRO A 488 -39.02 -19.67 -17.30
C PRO A 488 -40.11 -19.89 -16.26
#